data_AF-A0AA49APU3-F1
#
_entry.id   AF-A0AA49APU3-F1
#
_cell.length_a   1.000
_cell.length_b   1.000
_cell.length_c   1.000
_cell.angle_alpha   90.00
_cell.angle_beta   90.00
_cell.angle_gamma   90.00
#
_symmetry.space_group_name_H-M   'P 1'
#
loop_
_entity.id
_entity.type
_entity.pdbx_description
1 polymer ?
#
loop_
_entity_poly.entity_id
_entity_poly.type
_entity_poly.pdbx_seq_one_letter_code
_entity_poly.pdbx_strand_id
1 'polypeptide(L)'
;FIVEDQQLVLQKKHIKWLNNGVDDEGNEFKWEQMVKGGIIELLDAEEEETVMISMTPEDLENSRLQQRGIDPHANDGEFDPAARLKAGTHAHTWTHCEIHPSMILGICASIIPFPDHNQ
;
A
#
# COMPACT_ATOMS: atom_id res chain seq x y z
N PHE A 1 5.34 2.61 0.48
CA PHE A 1 4.91 3.85 1.16
C PHE A 1 5.17 3.73 2.65
N ILE A 2 5.63 4.80 3.29
CA ILE A 2 5.80 4.83 4.75
C ILE A 2 4.43 4.82 5.43
N VAL A 3 4.33 4.07 6.54
CA VAL A 3 3.14 3.94 7.37
C VAL A 3 3.44 4.47 8.77
N GLU A 4 2.58 5.35 9.27
CA GLU A 4 2.62 5.88 10.64
C GLU A 4 1.24 5.68 11.28
N ASP A 5 1.20 5.17 12.52
CA ASP A 5 -0.06 4.92 13.26
C ASP A 5 -1.12 4.14 12.46
N GLN A 6 -0.69 3.12 11.69
CA GLN A 6 -1.55 2.35 10.79
C GLN A 6 -2.23 3.19 9.70
N GLN A 7 -1.62 4.30 9.30
CA GLN A 7 -2.06 5.15 8.20
C GLN A 7 -0.93 5.41 7.22
N LEU A 8 -1.28 5.50 5.94
CA LEU A 8 -0.35 5.93 4.91
C LEU A 8 0.01 7.40 5.11
N VAL A 9 1.31 7.70 5.08
CA VAL A 9 1.79 9.10 4.97
C VAL A 9 1.36 9.71 3.63
N LEU A 10 1.19 8.88 2.60
CA LEU A 10 0.65 9.30 1.30
C LEU A 10 -0.81 9.74 1.42
N GLN A 11 -1.08 11.01 1.11
CA GLN A 11 -2.42 11.60 1.11
C GLN A 11 -2.86 11.99 -0.31
N LYS A 12 -4.17 12.17 -0.50
CA LYS A 12 -4.76 12.61 -1.79
C LYS A 12 -4.16 13.92 -2.31
N LYS A 13 -3.72 14.82 -1.42
CA LYS A 13 -3.03 16.07 -1.82
C LYS A 13 -1.70 15.80 -2.54
N HIS A 14 -0.93 14.81 -2.10
CA HIS A 14 0.35 14.44 -2.73
C HIS A 14 0.13 13.90 -4.15
N ILE A 15 -0.96 13.14 -4.36
CA ILE A 15 -1.35 12.67 -5.70
C ILE A 15 -1.73 13.83 -6.62
N LYS A 16 -2.46 14.81 -6.09
CA LYS A 16 -2.80 16.04 -6.84
C LYS A 16 -1.54 16.81 -7.23
N TRP A 17 -0.59 16.97 -6.31
CA TRP A 17 0.69 17.64 -6.58
C TRP A 17 1.50 16.90 -7.65
N LEU A 18 1.57 15.57 -7.55
CA LEU A 18 2.28 14.74 -8.54
C LEU A 18 1.66 14.85 -9.95
N ASN A 19 0.33 14.83 -10.05
CA ASN A 19 -0.36 14.99 -11.33
C ASN A 19 -0.16 16.38 -11.95
N ASN A 20 -0.10 17.41 -11.11
CA ASN A 20 0.14 18.78 -11.55
C ASN A 20 1.64 19.09 -11.79
N GLY A 21 2.54 18.25 -11.25
CA GLY A 21 3.99 18.45 -11.24
C GLY A 21 4.46 19.54 -10.27
N VAL A 22 3.56 20.15 -9.50
CA VAL A 22 3.84 21.24 -8.56
C VAL A 22 3.01 21.13 -7.29
N ASP A 23 3.55 21.63 -6.19
CA ASP A 23 2.83 21.77 -4.91
C ASP A 23 1.95 23.04 -4.86
N ASP A 24 1.30 23.27 -3.72
CA ASP A 24 0.41 24.43 -3.52
C ASP A 24 1.16 25.77 -3.49
N GLU A 25 2.49 25.75 -3.31
CA GLU A 25 3.38 26.93 -3.31
C GLU A 25 4.02 27.19 -4.69
N GLY A 26 3.80 26.29 -5.66
CA GLY A 26 4.36 26.37 -7.00
C GLY A 26 5.76 25.77 -7.13
N ASN A 27 6.25 25.05 -6.12
CA ASN A 27 7.51 24.32 -6.21
C ASN A 27 7.31 23.03 -7.00
N GLU A 28 8.37 22.56 -7.67
CA GLU A 28 8.34 21.29 -8.41
C GLU A 28 8.09 20.10 -7.45
N PHE A 29 7.12 19.27 -7.79
CA PHE A 29 6.77 18.06 -7.04
C PHE A 29 6.85 16.81 -7.92
N LYS A 30 7.92 16.04 -7.74
CA LYS A 30 8.21 14.80 -8.47
C LYS A 30 8.63 13.70 -7.50
N TRP A 31 9.10 12.56 -8.04
CA TRP A 31 9.59 11.43 -7.26
C TRP A 31 10.60 11.82 -6.17
N GLU A 32 11.59 12.65 -6.48
CA GLU A 32 12.62 13.04 -5.50
C GLU A 32 12.03 13.72 -4.26
N GLN A 33 10.99 14.53 -4.43
CA GLN A 33 10.31 15.26 -3.37
C GLN A 33 9.46 14.31 -2.54
N MET A 34 8.94 13.23 -3.12
CA MET A 34 8.28 12.17 -2.36
C MET A 34 9.27 11.42 -1.47
N VAL A 35 10.48 11.14 -1.97
CA VAL A 35 11.55 10.52 -1.16
C VAL A 35 12.00 11.47 -0.06
N LYS A 36 12.39 12.71 -0.41
CA LYS A 36 12.87 13.72 0.54
C LYS A 36 11.80 14.10 1.58
N GLY A 37 10.52 14.05 1.19
CA GLY A 37 9.39 14.32 2.06
C GLY A 37 8.98 13.16 2.97
N GLY A 38 9.68 12.02 2.93
CA GLY A 38 9.35 10.85 3.76
C GLY A 38 8.00 10.21 3.42
N ILE A 39 7.56 10.32 2.15
CA ILE A 39 6.31 9.67 1.69
C ILE A 39 6.63 8.25 1.18
N ILE A 40 7.77 8.11 0.52
CA ILE A 40 8.31 6.86 0.01
C ILE A 40 9.72 6.65 0.54
N GLU A 41 10.06 5.39 0.76
CA GLU A 41 11.37 4.94 1.18
C GLU A 41 11.83 3.85 0.22
N LEU A 42 13.13 3.86 -0.10
CA LEU A 42 13.77 2.80 -0.86
C LEU A 42 14.33 1.82 0.16
N LEU A 43 13.76 0.62 0.22
CA LEU A 43 14.21 -0.44 1.11
C LEU A 43 15.11 -1.39 0.34
N ASP A 44 16.23 -1.78 0.97
CA ASP A 44 17.05 -2.88 0.48
C ASP A 44 16.60 -4.24 1.03
N ALA A 45 17.26 -5.30 0.57
CA ALA A 45 16.91 -6.67 0.94
C ALA A 45 17.23 -7.01 2.41
N GLU A 46 18.21 -6.32 3.03
CA GLU A 46 18.55 -6.55 4.43
C GLU A 46 17.50 -5.89 5.34
N GLU A 47 17.06 -4.68 4.98
CA GLU A 47 15.99 -3.97 5.67
C GLU A 47 14.64 -4.71 5.55
N GLU A 48 14.35 -5.31 4.39
CA GLU A 48 13.13 -6.09 4.13
C GLU A 48 12.89 -7.19 5.18
N GLU A 49 13.96 -7.81 5.71
CA GLU A 49 13.85 -8.89 6.71
C GLU A 49 13.31 -8.42 8.07
N THR A 50 13.33 -7.12 8.34
CA THR A 50 12.99 -6.55 9.65
C THR A 50 11.77 -5.64 9.65
N VAL A 51 11.32 -5.21 8.47
CA VAL A 51 10.13 -4.38 8.29
C VAL A 51 8.86 -5.23 8.16
N MET A 52 7.71 -4.60 8.42
CA MET A 52 6.41 -5.20 8.20
C MET A 52 5.70 -4.43 7.07
N ILE A 53 5.43 -5.12 5.95
CA ILE A 53 4.85 -4.54 4.74
C ILE A 53 3.40 -5.01 4.58
N SER A 54 2.45 -4.07 4.61
CA SER A 54 1.05 -4.36 4.25
C SER A 54 0.91 -4.46 2.73
N MET A 55 0.16 -5.47 2.25
CA MET A 55 -0.02 -5.69 0.80
C MET A 55 -0.98 -4.67 0.18
N THR A 56 -1.96 -4.21 0.96
CA THR A 56 -2.95 -3.23 0.53
C THR A 56 -3.21 -2.18 1.62
N PRO A 57 -3.67 -0.97 1.26
CA PRO A 57 -4.09 0.02 2.26
C PRO A 57 -5.27 -0.44 3.14
N GLU A 58 -6.08 -1.37 2.64
CA GLU A 58 -7.20 -1.96 3.40
C GLU A 58 -6.70 -2.81 4.57
N ASP A 59 -5.54 -3.46 4.42
CA ASP A 59 -4.92 -4.23 5.51
C ASP A 59 -4.53 -3.34 6.70
N LEU A 60 -4.18 -2.07 6.44
CA LEU A 60 -3.91 -1.08 7.48
C LEU A 60 -5.18 -0.71 8.25
N GLU A 61 -6.28 -0.50 7.53
CA GLU A 61 -7.60 -0.21 8.12
C GLU A 61 -8.10 -1.39 8.97
N ASN A 62 -7.96 -2.60 8.45
CA ASN A 62 -8.34 -3.83 9.18
C ASN A 62 -7.52 -3.99 10.46
N SER A 63 -6.20 -3.76 10.40
CA SER A 63 -5.34 -3.79 11.58
C SER A 63 -5.75 -2.72 12.62
N ARG A 64 -6.12 -1.52 12.17
CA ARG A 64 -6.60 -0.43 13.02
C ARG A 64 -7.93 -0.75 13.72
N LEU A 65 -8.87 -1.39 13.01
CA LEU A 65 -10.15 -1.83 13.58
C LEU A 65 -9.93 -2.94 14.63
N GLN A 66 -9.09 -3.92 14.29
CA GLN A 66 -8.76 -5.03 15.18
C GLN A 66 -8.07 -4.54 16.47
N GLN A 67 -7.16 -3.56 16.39
CA GLN A 67 -6.55 -2.92 17.56
C GLN A 67 -7.57 -2.23 18.49
N ARG A 68 -8.69 -1.74 17.92
CA ARG A 68 -9.80 -1.15 18.69
C ARG A 68 -10.76 -2.21 19.25
N GLY A 69 -10.49 -3.49 19.04
CA GLY A 69 -11.38 -4.59 19.41
C GLY A 69 -12.64 -4.66 18.56
N ILE A 70 -12.66 -4.00 17.40
CA ILE A 70 -13.75 -4.05 16.43
C ILE A 70 -13.40 -5.15 15.44
N ASP A 71 -14.32 -6.07 15.21
CA ASP A 71 -14.16 -7.09 14.18
C ASP A 71 -14.12 -6.42 12.79
N PRO A 72 -12.98 -6.46 12.08
CA PRO A 72 -12.86 -5.83 10.77
C PRO A 72 -13.77 -6.48 9.71
N HIS A 73 -14.18 -7.74 9.91
CA HIS A 73 -15.06 -8.47 9.00
C HIS A 73 -16.54 -8.31 9.34
N ALA A 74 -16.90 -7.56 10.38
CA ALA A 74 -18.30 -7.34 10.75
C ALA A 74 -19.09 -6.54 9.69
N ASN A 75 -18.40 -5.82 8.80
CA ASN A 75 -18.97 -5.05 7.71
C ASN A 75 -18.58 -5.57 6.32
N ASP A 76 -17.87 -6.70 6.22
CA ASP A 76 -17.76 -7.37 4.93
C ASP A 76 -19.19 -7.72 4.49
N GLY A 77 -19.58 -7.27 3.30
CA GLY A 77 -20.94 -7.45 2.78
C GLY A 77 -21.33 -8.93 2.64
N GLU A 78 -22.45 -9.18 1.94
CA GLU A 78 -22.79 -10.55 1.53
C GLU A 78 -21.59 -11.22 0.85
N PHE A 79 -21.25 -12.43 1.31
CA PHE A 79 -20.20 -13.27 0.75
C PHE A 79 -20.33 -13.33 -0.78
N ASP A 80 -19.40 -12.70 -1.50
CA ASP A 80 -19.33 -12.77 -2.96
C ASP A 80 -18.50 -14.00 -3.36
N PRO A 81 -19.10 -15.04 -3.96
CA PRO A 81 -18.38 -16.24 -4.39
C PRO A 81 -17.34 -15.98 -5.49
N ALA A 82 -17.42 -14.84 -6.18
CA ALA A 82 -16.48 -14.44 -7.22
C ALA A 82 -15.32 -13.59 -6.70
N ALA A 83 -15.36 -13.16 -5.43
CA ALA A 83 -14.29 -12.36 -4.84
C ALA A 83 -13.02 -13.20 -4.63
N ARG A 84 -11.87 -12.56 -4.83
CA ARG A 84 -10.58 -13.17 -4.53
C ARG A 84 -10.43 -13.37 -3.02
N LEU A 85 -9.95 -14.54 -2.61
CA LEU A 85 -9.61 -14.82 -1.21
C LEU A 85 -8.48 -13.90 -0.75
N LYS A 86 -8.71 -13.21 0.37
CA LYS A 86 -7.70 -12.42 1.09
C LYS A 86 -7.21 -13.24 2.29
N ALA A 87 -5.90 -13.21 2.54
CA ALA A 87 -5.34 -13.81 3.75
C ALA A 87 -5.72 -12.96 4.98
N GLY A 88 -5.91 -13.61 6.13
CA GLY A 88 -6.12 -12.91 7.39
C GLY A 88 -4.89 -12.08 7.76
N THR A 89 -5.11 -10.84 8.18
CA THR A 89 -4.04 -9.95 8.63
C THR A 89 -3.78 -10.18 10.12
N HIS A 90 -2.55 -10.55 10.47
CA HIS A 90 -2.13 -10.84 11.86
C HIS A 90 -0.97 -9.95 12.33
N ALA A 91 -0.75 -8.81 11.68
CA ALA A 91 0.31 -7.88 12.05
C ALA A 91 -0.24 -6.74 12.92
N HIS A 92 0.47 -6.44 14.00
CA HIS A 92 0.11 -5.40 14.95
C HIS A 92 0.84 -4.07 14.74
N THR A 93 1.87 -4.04 13.89
CA THR A 93 2.69 -2.86 13.64
C THR A 93 3.19 -2.89 12.21
N TRP A 94 2.50 -2.18 11.31
CA TRP A 94 2.94 -1.99 9.94
C TRP A 94 3.90 -0.80 9.87
N THR A 95 5.04 -0.98 9.19
CA THR A 95 6.01 0.11 8.94
C THR A 95 5.88 0.66 7.53
N HIS A 96 5.45 -0.19 6.60
CA HIS A 96 5.41 0.08 5.19
C HIS A 96 4.15 -0.51 4.55
N CYS A 97 3.77 0.04 3.40
CA CYS A 97 2.75 -0.52 2.53
C CYS A 97 3.29 -0.65 1.12
N GLU A 98 3.03 -1.80 0.49
CA GLU A 98 3.32 -2.08 -0.90
C GLU A 98 2.63 -1.05 -1.81
N ILE A 99 3.27 -0.66 -2.92
CA ILE A 99 2.68 0.29 -3.87
C ILE A 99 1.59 -0.42 -4.68
N HIS A 100 1.94 -1.56 -5.25
CA HIS A 100 1.00 -2.45 -5.93
C HIS A 100 1.60 -3.84 -6.14
N PRO A 101 0.89 -4.94 -5.81
CA PRO A 101 1.43 -6.31 -5.91
C PRO A 101 1.95 -6.70 -7.31
N SER A 102 1.40 -6.13 -8.38
CA SER A 102 1.88 -6.37 -9.75
C SER A 102 3.29 -5.84 -10.03
N MET A 103 3.86 -5.00 -9.16
CA MET A 103 5.22 -4.47 -9.33
C MET A 103 6.32 -5.53 -9.15
N ILE A 104 5.97 -6.71 -8.62
CA ILE A 104 6.89 -7.86 -8.58
C ILE A 104 7.14 -8.46 -9.97
N LEU A 105 6.28 -8.16 -10.96
CA LEU A 105 6.38 -8.73 -12.30
C LEU A 105 7.44 -8.00 -13.14
N GLY A 106 8.29 -8.78 -13.81
CA GLY A 106 9.20 -8.26 -14.85
C GLY A 106 8.50 -7.91 -16.16
N ILE A 107 9.22 -7.29 -17.09
CA ILE A 107 8.71 -6.75 -18.37
C ILE A 107 7.90 -7.78 -19.19
N CYS A 108 8.38 -9.02 -19.27
CA CYS A 108 7.68 -10.06 -20.03
C CYS A 108 6.41 -10.56 -19.34
N ALA A 109 6.37 -10.57 -18.01
CA ALA A 109 5.19 -11.00 -17.26
C ALA A 109 4.13 -9.89 -17.19
N SER A 110 4.54 -8.61 -17.23
CA SER A 110 3.63 -7.46 -17.15
C SER A 110 2.74 -7.27 -18.39
N ILE A 111 3.00 -8.00 -19.49
CA ILE A 111 2.17 -7.98 -20.70
C ILE A 111 1.14 -9.12 -20.76
N ILE A 112 1.21 -10.06 -19.82
CA ILE A 112 0.29 -11.20 -19.77
C ILE A 112 -1.03 -10.70 -19.13
N PRO A 113 -2.18 -10.79 -19.82
CA PRO A 113 -3.46 -10.44 -19.21
C PRO A 113 -3.83 -11.47 -18.15
N PHE A 114 -4.26 -11.00 -16.97
CA PHE A 114 -4.66 -11.84 -15.82
C PHE A 114 -3.64 -12.94 -15.49
N PRO A 115 -2.37 -12.58 -15.24
CA PRO A 115 -1.29 -13.56 -15.04
C PRO A 115 -1.51 -14.43 -13.81
N ASP A 116 -2.28 -13.94 -12.84
CA ASP A 116 -2.70 -14.60 -11.62
C ASP A 116 -3.78 -15.67 -11.81
N HIS A 117 -4.33 -15.80 -13.02
CA HIS A 117 -5.33 -16.81 -13.39
C HIS A 117 -4.76 -17.89 -14.33
N ASN A 118 -3.46 -17.82 -14.62
CA ASN A 118 -2.79 -18.73 -15.55
C ASN A 118 -2.08 -19.88 -14.80
N GLN A 119 -1.98 -21.05 -15.44
CA GLN A 119 -1.38 -22.27 -14.88
C GLN A 119 0.13 -22.22 -14.72
#